data_AF-A0A401KYU1-F1
#
_entry.id   AF-A0A401KYU1-F1
#
_cell.length_a   1.000
_cell.length_b   1.000
_cell.length_c   1.000
_cell.angle_alpha   90.00
_cell.angle_beta   90.00
_cell.angle_gamma   90.00
#
_symmetry.space_group_name_H-M   'P 1'
#
loop_
_entity.id
_entity.type
_entity.pdbx_description
1 polymer ?
#
loop_
_entity_poly.entity_id
_entity_poly.type
_entity_poly.pdbx_seq_one_letter_code
_entity_poly.pdbx_strand_id
1 'polypeptide(L)'
;MSNGPQDAEKDNGRRDLSQITTDSGTSINKAYLLHFVTQIEGSIEDLHEGYTILANGNAQFDDPECTKLVLLESELNKLLAEFSAALGDDRLKKVKECFDKYVETVQARNSAVMDYSADVQLLINYLEAIVSLNSQKKDIVRDEYNLLGLEHPTLTAFMRTLYTNSLTTVQLWLQKMQQAYAFVALDETNIIGYAMNGFKFSQFTYDMLNHVRSDLDSYYAQRVEPWGQSMQSLKGVTYSVSNIRQDLQTLTADSNTIQVAITPETINPNTQGLIFGEGRVDIRLTTMRCFIDGAKTDTGYLDLNLIHTGQESIVNEMGTVHSFDHQPVVTYFRYVIETKDYTGPGAVDGIIGTASTDDQYAMVGPFTTWHILINPANNQGLDLSNAKDLYLEFDIQFRTRP
;
A
#
# COMPACT_ATOMS: atom_id res chain seq x y z
N MET A 1 -70.86 -52.32 -14.71
CA MET A 1 -70.42 -52.42 -13.30
C MET A 1 -68.96 -52.85 -13.36
N SER A 2 -68.00 -51.94 -13.27
CA SER A 2 -67.49 -51.23 -12.07
C SER A 2 -66.30 -51.97 -11.46
N ASN A 3 -65.23 -51.18 -11.25
CA ASN A 3 -64.02 -51.38 -10.43
C ASN A 3 -62.93 -52.26 -11.07
N GLY A 4 -61.68 -51.81 -11.22
CA GLY A 4 -60.96 -50.65 -10.67
C GLY A 4 -59.51 -51.09 -10.35
N PRO A 5 -58.48 -50.26 -10.60
CA PRO A 5 -57.07 -50.66 -10.61
C PRO A 5 -56.40 -50.51 -9.23
N GLN A 6 -55.30 -51.24 -8.99
CA GLN A 6 -54.35 -50.95 -7.92
C GLN A 6 -52.91 -50.91 -8.45
N ASP A 7 -52.33 -49.73 -8.26
CA ASP A 7 -50.96 -49.45 -7.81
C ASP A 7 -49.78 -49.72 -8.75
N ALA A 8 -49.43 -48.67 -9.52
CA ALA A 8 -48.06 -48.38 -9.91
C ALA A 8 -47.87 -46.86 -10.07
N GLU A 9 -48.01 -46.11 -8.97
CA GLU A 9 -47.62 -44.70 -8.92
C GLU A 9 -46.80 -44.46 -7.65
N LYS A 10 -45.48 -44.62 -7.77
CA LYS A 10 -44.44 -44.09 -6.88
C LYS A 10 -43.08 -44.54 -7.41
N ASP A 11 -42.43 -43.71 -8.23
CA ASP A 11 -40.98 -43.43 -8.16
C ASP A 11 -40.52 -42.49 -9.30
N ASN A 12 -41.19 -41.36 -9.51
CA ASN A 12 -40.75 -40.36 -10.51
C ASN A 12 -40.39 -38.98 -9.93
N GLY A 13 -40.45 -38.84 -8.60
CA GLY A 13 -40.24 -37.55 -7.91
C GLY A 13 -38.84 -37.33 -7.34
N ARG A 14 -37.92 -38.31 -7.42
CA ARG A 14 -36.60 -38.24 -6.75
C ARG A 14 -35.41 -38.05 -7.69
N ARG A 15 -35.59 -38.21 -9.01
CA ARG A 15 -34.49 -38.06 -10.00
C ARG A 15 -34.23 -36.60 -10.40
N ASP A 16 -35.27 -35.76 -10.38
CA ASP A 16 -35.21 -34.36 -10.89
C ASP A 16 -34.43 -33.38 -10.01
N LEU A 17 -34.22 -33.68 -8.72
CA LEU A 17 -33.49 -32.79 -7.80
C LEU A 17 -31.96 -32.96 -7.87
N SER A 18 -31.49 -34.08 -8.44
CA SER A 18 -30.07 -34.46 -8.44
C SER A 18 -29.32 -34.09 -9.72
N GLN A 19 -30.02 -33.56 -10.73
CA GLN A 19 -29.46 -33.29 -12.05
C GLN A 19 -29.51 -31.78 -12.33
N ILE A 20 -28.54 -31.28 -13.08
CA ILE A 20 -28.47 -29.92 -13.62
C ILE A 20 -28.10 -30.04 -15.10
N THR A 21 -28.70 -29.21 -15.94
CA THR A 21 -28.48 -29.27 -17.39
C THR A 21 -27.46 -28.20 -17.77
N THR A 22 -26.42 -28.58 -18.51
CA THR A 22 -25.45 -27.65 -19.11
C THR A 22 -26.10 -26.79 -20.18
N ASP A 23 -25.41 -25.72 -20.56
CA ASP A 23 -25.85 -24.84 -21.66
C ASP A 23 -25.88 -25.57 -23.03
N SER A 24 -25.15 -26.69 -23.13
CA SER A 24 -25.17 -27.63 -24.27
C SER A 24 -26.31 -28.66 -24.22
N GLY A 25 -27.21 -28.57 -23.24
CA GLY A 25 -28.39 -29.44 -23.11
C GLY A 25 -28.12 -30.81 -22.48
N THR A 26 -26.94 -31.03 -21.89
CA THR A 26 -26.56 -32.31 -21.28
C THR A 26 -26.90 -32.31 -19.80
N SER A 27 -27.65 -33.32 -19.33
CA SER A 27 -27.99 -33.44 -17.90
C SER A 27 -26.88 -34.16 -17.14
N ILE A 28 -26.34 -33.50 -16.12
CA ILE A 28 -25.26 -34.01 -15.27
C ILE A 28 -25.68 -33.99 -13.81
N ASN A 29 -25.14 -34.95 -13.05
CA ASN A 29 -25.45 -35.06 -11.63
C ASN A 29 -24.78 -33.91 -10.85
N LYS A 30 -25.53 -33.23 -9.98
CA LYS A 30 -25.02 -32.16 -9.10
C LYS A 30 -23.86 -32.62 -8.21
N ALA A 31 -23.75 -33.92 -7.91
CA ALA A 31 -22.61 -34.49 -7.20
C ALA A 31 -21.29 -34.35 -7.99
N TYR A 32 -21.35 -34.33 -9.33
CA TYR A 32 -20.18 -34.10 -10.18
C TYR A 32 -19.67 -32.66 -10.04
N LEU A 33 -20.57 -31.68 -10.02
CA LEU A 33 -20.22 -30.28 -9.73
C LEU A 33 -19.65 -30.11 -8.33
N LEU A 34 -20.26 -30.75 -7.34
CA LEU A 34 -19.77 -30.70 -5.96
C LEU A 34 -18.36 -31.30 -5.85
N HIS A 35 -18.10 -32.40 -6.56
CA HIS A 35 -16.78 -33.04 -6.62
C HIS A 35 -15.73 -32.17 -7.34
N PHE A 36 -16.12 -31.51 -8.42
CA PHE A 36 -15.24 -30.61 -9.16
C PHE A 36 -14.91 -29.35 -8.36
N VAL A 37 -15.90 -28.77 -7.67
CA VAL A 37 -15.71 -27.64 -6.75
C VAL A 37 -14.83 -28.05 -5.57
N THR A 38 -15.01 -29.23 -4.99
CA THR A 38 -14.13 -29.73 -3.91
C THR A 38 -12.72 -30.04 -4.40
N GLN A 39 -12.52 -30.46 -5.66
CA GLN A 39 -11.18 -30.59 -6.24
C GLN A 39 -10.49 -29.24 -6.42
N ILE A 40 -11.23 -28.23 -6.89
CA ILE A 40 -10.72 -26.86 -7.01
C ILE A 40 -10.42 -26.30 -5.61
N GLU A 41 -11.30 -26.49 -4.63
CA GLU A 41 -11.10 -26.10 -3.23
C GLU A 41 -9.84 -26.75 -2.62
N GLY A 42 -9.67 -28.07 -2.78
CA GLY A 42 -8.46 -28.76 -2.31
C GLY A 42 -7.18 -28.26 -3.01
N SER A 43 -7.25 -27.94 -4.31
CA SER A 43 -6.12 -27.37 -5.04
C SER A 43 -5.80 -25.93 -4.61
N ILE A 44 -6.79 -25.20 -4.11
CA ILE A 44 -6.64 -23.86 -3.52
C ILE A 44 -6.05 -23.95 -2.11
N GLU A 45 -6.42 -24.97 -1.32
CA GLU A 45 -5.78 -25.24 -0.02
C GLU A 45 -4.29 -25.57 -0.20
N ASP A 46 -3.93 -26.33 -1.24
CA ASP A 46 -2.54 -26.66 -1.59
C ASP A 46 -1.70 -25.45 -2.03
N LEU A 47 -2.32 -24.33 -2.42
CA LEU A 47 -1.62 -23.07 -2.75
C LEU A 47 -1.13 -22.31 -1.51
N HIS A 48 -1.56 -22.71 -0.31
CA HIS A 48 -1.19 -22.06 0.95
C HIS A 48 0.27 -22.34 1.36
N GLU A 49 0.94 -23.36 0.80
CA GLU A 49 2.27 -23.82 1.22
C GLU A 49 3.44 -23.40 0.29
N GLY A 50 3.25 -22.37 -0.53
CA GLY A 50 4.15 -22.08 -1.66
C GLY A 50 5.54 -21.53 -1.39
N TYR A 51 6.12 -21.61 -0.18
CA TYR A 51 7.54 -21.26 0.02
C TYR A 51 8.26 -22.08 1.10
N THR A 52 9.51 -22.44 0.80
CA THR A 52 10.46 -23.02 1.75
C THR A 52 11.50 -21.98 2.14
N ILE A 53 11.71 -21.78 3.45
CA ILE A 53 12.81 -20.93 3.95
C ILE A 53 14.09 -21.75 3.91
N LEU A 54 15.03 -21.35 3.06
CA LEU A 54 16.37 -21.90 2.94
C LEU A 54 17.22 -21.53 4.17
N ALA A 55 18.24 -22.34 4.46
CA ALA A 55 19.10 -22.17 5.63
C ALA A 55 19.89 -20.84 5.67
N ASN A 56 19.94 -20.12 4.56
CA ASN A 56 20.53 -18.78 4.44
C ASN A 56 19.51 -17.64 4.64
N GLY A 57 18.26 -17.96 4.99
CA GLY A 57 17.17 -17.00 5.19
C GLY A 57 16.37 -16.67 3.93
N ASN A 58 16.71 -17.23 2.77
CA ASN A 58 15.97 -16.99 1.52
C ASN A 58 14.64 -17.76 1.50
N ALA A 59 13.59 -17.16 0.95
CA ALA A 59 12.39 -17.89 0.57
C ALA A 59 12.55 -18.46 -0.85
N GLN A 60 12.41 -19.78 -0.99
CA GLN A 60 12.27 -20.44 -2.29
C GLN A 60 10.79 -20.72 -2.51
N PHE A 61 10.23 -20.14 -3.58
CA PHE A 61 8.84 -20.37 -3.94
C PHE A 61 8.69 -21.59 -4.86
N ASP A 62 7.66 -22.37 -4.63
CA ASP A 62 7.34 -23.54 -5.49
C ASP A 62 6.74 -23.13 -6.84
N ASP A 63 6.21 -21.91 -6.94
CA ASP A 63 5.67 -21.33 -8.18
C ASP A 63 5.83 -19.80 -8.22
N PRO A 64 7.03 -19.29 -8.57
CA PRO A 64 7.35 -17.86 -8.57
C PRO A 64 6.50 -17.03 -9.55
N GLU A 65 6.01 -17.65 -10.63
CA GLU A 65 5.23 -16.99 -11.69
C GLU A 65 3.71 -17.20 -11.54
N CYS A 66 3.26 -17.81 -10.43
CA CYS A 66 1.85 -18.11 -10.16
C CYS A 66 1.17 -18.93 -11.28
N THR A 67 1.93 -19.76 -12.00
CA THR A 67 1.45 -20.54 -13.15
C THR A 67 0.29 -21.47 -12.78
N LYS A 68 0.32 -22.03 -11.56
CA LYS A 68 -0.73 -22.91 -11.02
C LYS A 68 -2.02 -22.15 -10.73
N LEU A 69 -1.95 -20.92 -10.20
CA LEU A 69 -3.13 -20.07 -9.95
C LEU A 69 -3.81 -19.68 -11.26
N VAL A 70 -3.03 -19.29 -12.28
CA VAL A 70 -3.55 -18.96 -13.61
C VAL A 70 -4.20 -20.18 -14.28
N LEU A 71 -3.65 -21.38 -14.06
CA LEU A 71 -4.21 -22.62 -14.59
C LEU A 71 -5.54 -22.98 -13.89
N LEU A 72 -5.61 -22.83 -12.57
CA LEU A 72 -6.84 -23.00 -11.79
C LEU A 72 -7.92 -21.97 -12.17
N GLU A 73 -7.53 -20.71 -12.41
CA GLU A 73 -8.42 -19.66 -12.91
C GLU A 73 -9.00 -20.05 -14.29
N SER A 74 -8.17 -20.57 -15.19
CA SER A 74 -8.61 -21.06 -16.51
C SER A 74 -9.60 -22.22 -16.40
N GLU A 75 -9.34 -23.17 -15.50
CA GLU A 75 -10.22 -24.32 -15.26
C GLU A 75 -11.54 -23.91 -14.63
N LEU A 76 -11.52 -23.01 -13.65
CA LEU A 76 -12.72 -22.45 -13.04
C LEU A 76 -13.54 -21.64 -14.06
N ASN A 77 -12.89 -20.80 -14.87
CA ASN A 77 -13.57 -20.02 -15.90
C ASN A 77 -14.24 -20.90 -16.96
N LYS A 78 -13.60 -22.02 -17.35
CA LYS A 78 -14.21 -23.02 -18.23
C LYS A 78 -15.43 -23.67 -17.58
N LEU A 79 -15.32 -24.10 -16.32
CA LEU A 79 -16.42 -24.70 -15.59
C LEU A 79 -17.59 -23.71 -15.49
N LEU A 80 -17.34 -22.48 -15.05
CA LEU A 80 -18.35 -21.44 -14.91
C LEU A 80 -19.04 -21.12 -16.25
N ALA A 81 -18.31 -21.13 -17.37
CA ALA A 81 -18.87 -20.92 -18.69
C ALA A 81 -19.83 -22.03 -19.15
N GLU A 82 -19.67 -23.27 -18.68
CA GLU A 82 -20.53 -24.41 -19.04
C GLU A 82 -21.92 -24.39 -18.38
N PHE A 83 -22.08 -23.58 -17.31
CA PHE A 83 -23.31 -23.45 -16.53
C PHE A 83 -23.84 -22.02 -16.48
N SER A 84 -23.46 -21.18 -17.45
CA SER A 84 -23.80 -19.76 -17.45
C SER A 84 -25.32 -19.52 -17.48
N ALA A 85 -26.08 -20.33 -18.23
CA ALA A 85 -27.53 -20.21 -18.29
C ALA A 85 -28.24 -20.73 -17.03
N ALA A 86 -27.62 -21.68 -16.31
CA ALA A 86 -28.19 -22.26 -15.09
C ALA A 86 -27.89 -21.42 -13.83
N LEU A 87 -26.74 -20.75 -13.78
CA LEU A 87 -26.31 -19.91 -12.65
C LEU A 87 -26.86 -18.48 -12.72
N GLY A 88 -27.12 -17.99 -13.94
CA GLY A 88 -27.52 -16.61 -14.21
C GLY A 88 -26.35 -15.63 -14.13
N ASP A 89 -26.36 -14.63 -15.00
CA ASP A 89 -25.24 -13.71 -15.24
C ASP A 89 -24.74 -13.01 -13.96
N ASP A 90 -25.65 -12.57 -13.09
CA ASP A 90 -25.31 -11.83 -11.87
C ASP A 90 -24.53 -12.68 -10.84
N ARG A 91 -24.88 -13.96 -10.67
CA ARG A 91 -24.17 -14.85 -9.73
C ARG A 91 -22.84 -15.29 -10.31
N LEU A 92 -22.82 -15.59 -11.61
CA LEU A 92 -21.61 -15.93 -12.34
C LEU A 92 -20.56 -14.82 -12.23
N LYS A 93 -21.00 -13.57 -12.43
CA LYS A 93 -20.14 -12.39 -12.30
C LYS A 93 -19.54 -12.25 -10.90
N LYS A 94 -20.36 -12.41 -9.84
CA LYS A 94 -19.88 -12.33 -8.46
C LYS A 94 -18.86 -13.41 -8.09
N VAL A 95 -19.05 -14.64 -8.58
CA VAL A 95 -18.11 -15.73 -8.32
C VAL A 95 -16.77 -15.45 -9.00
N LYS A 96 -16.80 -14.94 -10.24
CA LYS A 96 -15.58 -14.51 -10.94
C LYS A 96 -14.87 -13.38 -10.19
N GLU A 97 -15.60 -12.31 -9.83
CA GLU A 97 -15.04 -11.19 -9.06
C GLU A 97 -14.40 -11.64 -7.74
N CYS A 98 -15.01 -12.59 -7.02
CA CYS A 98 -14.42 -13.13 -5.78
C CYS A 98 -13.15 -13.93 -6.03
N PHE A 99 -13.11 -14.70 -7.12
CA PHE A 99 -11.94 -15.50 -7.47
C PHE A 99 -10.78 -14.62 -7.97
N ASP A 100 -11.08 -13.64 -8.80
CA ASP A 100 -10.12 -12.63 -9.27
C ASP A 100 -9.52 -11.89 -8.06
N LYS A 101 -10.36 -11.43 -7.12
CA LYS A 101 -9.91 -10.79 -5.87
C LYS A 101 -9.03 -11.71 -5.03
N TYR A 102 -9.32 -13.02 -4.99
CA TYR A 102 -8.47 -14.00 -4.30
C TYR A 102 -7.10 -14.14 -4.97
N VAL A 103 -7.07 -14.28 -6.30
CA VAL A 103 -5.82 -14.36 -7.09
C VAL A 103 -4.98 -13.10 -6.89
N GLU A 104 -5.59 -11.92 -7.01
CA GLU A 104 -4.94 -10.63 -6.77
C GLU A 104 -4.34 -10.54 -5.35
N THR A 105 -5.09 -10.97 -4.34
CA THR A 105 -4.64 -10.95 -2.93
C THR A 105 -3.44 -11.87 -2.71
N VAL A 106 -3.46 -13.08 -3.30
CA VAL A 106 -2.34 -14.04 -3.18
C VAL A 106 -1.10 -13.53 -3.92
N GLN A 107 -1.26 -12.93 -5.10
CA GLN A 107 -0.16 -12.30 -5.84
C GLN A 107 0.45 -11.15 -5.03
N ALA A 108 -0.39 -10.25 -4.50
CA ALA A 108 0.07 -9.15 -3.65
C ALA A 108 0.84 -9.65 -2.42
N ARG A 109 0.34 -10.70 -1.76
CA ARG A 109 1.03 -11.35 -0.63
C ARG A 109 2.40 -11.90 -1.04
N ASN A 110 2.49 -12.63 -2.16
CA ASN A 110 3.74 -13.25 -2.59
C ASN A 110 4.78 -12.20 -3.00
N SER A 111 4.37 -11.13 -3.70
CA SER A 111 5.22 -9.98 -3.98
C SER A 111 5.74 -9.34 -2.68
N ALA A 112 4.88 -9.11 -1.70
CA ALA A 112 5.29 -8.55 -0.41
C ALA A 112 6.31 -9.44 0.35
N VAL A 113 6.19 -10.77 0.26
CA VAL A 113 7.17 -11.70 0.85
C VAL A 113 8.50 -11.66 0.08
N MET A 114 8.48 -11.51 -1.24
CA MET A 114 9.69 -11.34 -2.04
C MET A 114 10.41 -10.03 -1.70
N ASP A 115 9.67 -8.93 -1.60
CA ASP A 115 10.19 -7.62 -1.23
C ASP A 115 10.81 -7.68 0.18
N TYR A 116 10.09 -8.25 1.15
CA TYR A 116 10.62 -8.48 2.49
C TYR A 116 11.91 -9.30 2.49
N SER A 117 11.96 -10.37 1.69
CA SER A 117 13.15 -11.23 1.60
C SER A 117 14.35 -10.49 0.99
N ALA A 118 14.09 -9.66 -0.03
CA ALA A 118 15.11 -8.81 -0.65
C ALA A 118 15.64 -7.77 0.35
N ASP A 119 14.75 -7.15 1.13
CA ASP A 119 15.11 -6.19 2.17
C ASP A 119 15.95 -6.84 3.29
N VAL A 120 15.59 -8.04 3.72
CA VAL A 120 16.39 -8.80 4.70
C VAL A 120 17.77 -9.12 4.15
N GLN A 121 17.89 -9.52 2.87
CA GLN A 121 19.20 -9.76 2.25
C GLN A 121 20.03 -8.49 2.17
N LEU A 122 19.40 -7.36 1.82
CA LEU A 122 20.06 -6.06 1.79
C LEU A 122 20.53 -5.66 3.19
N LEU A 123 19.72 -5.91 4.23
CA LEU A 123 20.10 -5.69 5.63
C LEU A 123 21.28 -6.56 6.05
N ILE A 124 21.28 -7.85 5.70
CA ILE A 124 22.42 -8.76 5.97
C ILE A 124 23.69 -8.23 5.31
N ASN A 125 23.61 -7.87 4.02
CA ASN A 125 24.75 -7.30 3.29
C ASN A 125 25.27 -6.02 3.97
N TYR A 126 24.38 -5.15 4.44
CA TYR A 126 24.78 -3.95 5.19
C TYR A 126 25.40 -4.28 6.55
N LEU A 127 24.87 -5.26 7.28
CA LEU A 127 25.45 -5.71 8.56
C LEU A 127 26.85 -6.29 8.34
N GLU A 128 27.06 -7.11 7.32
CA GLU A 128 28.38 -7.62 6.94
C GLU A 128 29.34 -6.51 6.54
N ALA A 129 28.87 -5.53 5.75
CA ALA A 129 29.65 -4.35 5.40
C ALA A 129 30.03 -3.53 6.64
N ILE A 130 29.10 -3.34 7.58
CA ILE A 130 29.36 -2.66 8.86
C ILE A 130 30.41 -3.41 9.68
N VAL A 131 30.32 -4.74 9.77
CA VAL A 131 31.31 -5.57 10.48
C VAL A 131 32.69 -5.44 9.81
N SER A 132 32.74 -5.53 8.48
CA SER A 132 33.97 -5.37 7.69
C SER A 132 34.58 -3.99 7.87
N LEU A 133 33.80 -2.92 7.73
CA LEU A 133 34.24 -1.54 7.91
C LEU A 133 34.68 -1.27 9.35
N ASN A 134 34.02 -1.86 10.35
CA ASN A 134 34.44 -1.77 11.74
C ASN A 134 35.76 -2.51 11.99
N SER A 135 36.00 -3.65 11.34
CA SER A 135 37.29 -4.33 11.39
C SER A 135 38.38 -3.48 10.75
N GLN A 136 38.14 -2.95 9.54
CA GLN A 136 39.08 -2.06 8.85
C GLN A 136 39.38 -0.80 9.68
N LYS A 137 38.38 -0.21 10.34
CA LYS A 137 38.55 0.91 11.27
C LYS A 137 39.48 0.54 12.43
N LYS A 138 39.31 -0.65 13.02
CA LYS A 138 40.18 -1.13 14.11
C LYS A 138 41.60 -1.37 13.64
N ASP A 139 41.79 -1.95 12.45
CA ASP A 139 43.11 -2.19 11.86
C ASP A 139 43.84 -0.88 11.55
N ILE A 140 43.16 0.12 10.94
CA ILE A 140 43.71 1.46 10.70
C ILE A 140 44.12 2.13 12.03
N VAL A 141 43.25 2.06 13.05
CA VAL A 141 43.55 2.60 14.38
C VAL A 141 44.77 1.90 14.99
N ARG A 142 44.92 0.58 14.84
CA ARG A 142 46.06 -0.18 15.36
C ARG A 142 47.36 0.13 14.62
N ASP A 143 47.33 0.20 13.30
CA ASP A 143 48.52 0.44 12.49
C ASP A 143 49.06 1.87 12.69
N GLU A 144 48.18 2.85 12.91
CA GLU A 144 48.59 4.22 13.24
C GLU A 144 48.94 4.42 14.73
N TYR A 145 48.36 3.64 15.65
CA TYR A 145 48.78 3.60 17.06
C TYR A 145 50.26 3.20 17.19
N ASN A 146 50.74 2.36 16.28
CA ASN A 146 52.15 1.96 16.21
C ASN A 146 53.06 3.04 15.60
N LEU A 147 52.51 4.03 14.87
CA LEU A 147 53.25 5.12 14.22
C LEU A 147 53.31 6.41 15.04
N LEU A 148 52.31 6.67 15.89
CA LEU A 148 52.18 7.90 16.68
C LEU A 148 52.66 7.66 18.12
N GLY A 149 53.85 8.15 18.45
CA GLY A 149 54.54 7.94 19.72
C GLY A 149 53.75 8.31 21.00
N LEU A 150 54.27 7.80 22.13
CA LEU A 150 53.69 7.66 23.47
C LEU A 150 53.18 8.92 24.22
N GLU A 151 53.16 10.11 23.63
CA GLU A 151 52.59 11.30 24.29
C GLU A 151 51.26 11.71 23.65
N HIS A 152 50.19 11.55 24.42
CA HIS A 152 48.78 11.79 24.06
C HIS A 152 48.02 10.82 23.10
N PRO A 153 48.32 9.51 22.99
CA PRO A 153 47.53 8.57 22.18
C PRO A 153 46.02 8.59 22.48
N THR A 154 45.63 8.77 23.75
CA THR A 154 44.22 8.84 24.18
C THR A 154 43.52 10.10 23.67
N LEU A 155 44.19 11.26 23.66
CA LEU A 155 43.62 12.51 23.15
C LEU A 155 43.48 12.45 21.62
N THR A 156 44.48 11.89 20.93
CA THR A 156 44.43 11.68 19.48
C THR A 156 43.30 10.70 19.10
N ALA A 157 43.15 9.59 19.82
CA ALA A 157 42.07 8.63 19.60
C ALA A 157 40.68 9.23 19.89
N PHE A 158 40.57 10.05 20.94
CA PHE A 158 39.34 10.78 21.26
C PHE A 158 38.98 11.81 20.18
N MET A 159 39.93 12.66 19.77
CA MET A 159 39.71 13.65 18.70
C MET A 159 39.35 12.99 17.37
N ARG A 160 39.96 11.84 17.06
CA ARG A 160 39.60 11.06 15.88
C ARG A 160 38.20 10.48 15.97
N THR A 161 37.81 9.98 17.14
CA THR A 161 36.45 9.46 17.36
C THR A 161 35.42 10.56 17.19
N LEU A 162 35.67 11.76 17.75
CA LEU A 162 34.83 12.93 17.54
C LEU A 162 34.74 13.29 16.04
N TYR A 163 35.87 13.38 15.35
CA TYR A 163 35.90 13.69 13.92
C TYR A 163 35.15 12.66 13.08
N THR A 164 35.35 11.36 13.31
CA THR A 164 34.63 10.29 12.60
C THR A 164 33.13 10.35 12.88
N ASN A 165 32.72 10.57 14.13
CA ASN A 165 31.29 10.70 14.46
C ASN A 165 30.67 11.91 13.75
N SER A 166 31.36 13.06 13.74
CA SER A 166 30.92 14.24 13.00
C SER A 166 30.80 13.97 11.50
N LEU A 167 31.75 13.25 10.90
CA LEU A 167 31.67 12.86 9.49
C LEU A 167 30.45 11.97 9.21
N THR A 168 30.17 10.98 10.06
CA THR A 168 28.99 10.13 9.93
C THR A 168 27.70 10.94 10.02
N THR A 169 27.61 11.89 10.95
CA THR A 169 26.48 12.81 11.04
C THR A 169 26.31 13.64 9.78
N VAL A 170 27.40 14.18 9.24
CA VAL A 170 27.40 14.95 7.98
C VAL A 170 26.91 14.11 6.81
N GLN A 171 27.41 12.87 6.67
CA GLN A 171 26.97 11.95 5.61
C GLN A 171 25.47 11.67 5.67
N LEU A 172 24.95 11.43 6.89
CA LEU A 172 23.51 11.22 7.10
C LEU A 172 22.70 12.46 6.69
N TRP A 173 23.16 13.66 7.02
CA TRP A 173 22.49 14.89 6.62
C TRP A 173 22.54 15.10 5.12
N LEU A 174 23.67 14.84 4.46
CA LEU A 174 23.77 14.91 3.00
C LEU A 174 22.80 13.93 2.34
N GLN A 175 22.75 12.68 2.81
CA GLN A 175 21.77 11.70 2.31
C GLN A 175 20.34 12.21 2.46
N LYS A 176 19.97 12.75 3.62
CA LYS A 176 18.64 13.33 3.86
C LYS A 176 18.35 14.53 2.95
N MET A 177 19.35 15.37 2.67
CA MET A 177 19.20 16.49 1.72
C MET A 177 18.94 15.99 0.30
N GLN A 178 19.66 14.96 -0.15
CA GLN A 178 19.42 14.34 -1.47
C GLN A 178 18.02 13.72 -1.57
N GLN A 179 17.56 13.04 -0.51
CA GLN A 179 16.21 12.47 -0.45
C GLN A 179 15.14 13.56 -0.45
N ALA A 180 15.35 14.63 0.32
CA ALA A 180 14.45 15.78 0.33
C ALA A 180 14.37 16.47 -1.04
N TYR A 181 15.51 16.62 -1.73
CA TYR A 181 15.53 17.10 -3.11
C TYR A 181 14.68 16.19 -4.01
N ALA A 182 14.93 14.88 -4.00
CA ALA A 182 14.21 13.95 -4.86
C ALA A 182 12.69 13.98 -4.63
N PHE A 183 12.27 14.08 -3.37
CA PHE A 183 10.86 14.13 -3.00
C PHE A 183 10.17 15.44 -3.39
N VAL A 184 10.79 16.58 -3.13
CA VAL A 184 10.19 17.90 -3.39
C VAL A 184 10.29 18.26 -4.87
N ALA A 185 11.40 17.92 -5.51
CA ALA A 185 11.69 18.26 -6.90
C ALA A 185 11.16 17.23 -7.90
N LEU A 186 10.74 16.04 -7.43
CA LEU A 186 10.33 14.89 -8.26
C LEU A 186 11.38 14.58 -9.34
N ASP A 187 12.63 14.47 -8.89
CA ASP A 187 13.82 14.26 -9.69
C ASP A 187 14.87 13.47 -8.90
N GLU A 188 15.19 12.26 -9.35
CA GLU A 188 16.11 11.34 -8.67
C GLU A 188 17.59 11.58 -9.01
N THR A 189 17.92 12.68 -9.70
CA THR A 189 19.29 13.05 -10.03
C THR A 189 20.16 13.13 -8.77
N ASN A 190 21.25 12.33 -8.73
CA ASN A 190 22.18 12.27 -7.60
C ASN A 190 23.16 13.46 -7.57
N ILE A 191 22.64 14.64 -7.25
CA ILE A 191 23.37 15.92 -7.21
C ILE A 191 24.58 15.82 -6.27
N ILE A 192 24.38 15.30 -5.07
CA ILE A 192 25.46 15.20 -4.08
C ILE A 192 26.54 14.24 -4.57
N GLY A 193 26.16 13.11 -5.19
CA GLY A 193 27.11 12.19 -5.79
C GLY A 193 27.97 12.85 -6.88
N TYR A 194 27.37 13.71 -7.72
CA TYR A 194 28.11 14.47 -8.71
C TYR A 194 29.02 15.53 -8.08
N ALA A 195 28.53 16.30 -7.11
CA ALA A 195 29.33 17.29 -6.39
C ALA A 195 30.51 16.65 -5.64
N MET A 196 30.36 15.41 -5.19
CA MET A 196 31.38 14.64 -4.48
C MET A 196 32.26 13.77 -5.38
N ASN A 197 32.07 13.79 -6.70
CA ASN A 197 32.82 12.94 -7.61
C ASN A 197 34.33 13.27 -7.59
N GLY A 198 35.17 12.25 -7.41
CA GLY A 198 36.63 12.40 -7.31
C GLY A 198 37.13 12.95 -5.98
N PHE A 199 36.26 13.15 -5.00
CA PHE A 199 36.62 13.76 -3.72
C PHE A 199 37.32 12.79 -2.76
N LYS A 200 38.31 13.29 -2.01
CA LYS A 200 39.01 12.48 -0.99
C LYS A 200 38.38 12.73 0.38
N PHE A 201 37.99 11.67 1.07
CA PHE A 201 37.35 11.75 2.40
C PHE A 201 38.16 12.52 3.46
N SER A 202 39.50 12.57 3.33
CA SER A 202 40.38 13.36 4.20
C SER A 202 40.23 14.88 4.02
N GLN A 203 39.42 15.33 3.06
CA GLN A 203 39.22 16.74 2.70
C GLN A 203 37.79 17.23 2.97
N PHE A 204 36.99 16.52 3.78
CA PHE A 204 35.69 17.01 4.21
C PHE A 204 35.86 18.30 5.03
N THR A 205 35.80 19.44 4.34
CA THR A 205 35.91 20.78 4.90
C THR A 205 34.58 21.50 4.84
N TYR A 206 34.50 22.62 5.56
CA TYR A 206 33.39 23.55 5.47
C TYR A 206 33.13 24.04 4.02
N ASP A 207 34.19 24.34 3.27
CA ASP A 207 34.08 24.82 1.89
C ASP A 207 33.43 23.78 0.97
N MET A 208 33.75 22.50 1.18
CA MET A 208 33.11 21.41 0.44
C MET A 208 31.62 21.33 0.72
N LEU A 209 31.21 21.40 2.00
CA LEU A 209 29.80 21.37 2.36
C LEU A 209 29.03 22.57 1.80
N ASN A 210 29.66 23.74 1.74
CA ASN A 210 29.07 24.89 1.08
C ASN A 210 28.93 24.69 -0.42
N HIS A 211 29.91 24.07 -1.07
CA HIS A 211 29.81 23.78 -2.50
C HIS A 211 28.64 22.81 -2.79
N VAL A 212 28.55 21.70 -2.05
CA VAL A 212 27.43 20.75 -2.16
C VAL A 212 26.08 21.43 -1.93
N ARG A 213 26.00 22.31 -0.91
CA ARG A 213 24.79 23.10 -0.66
C ARG A 213 24.47 24.02 -1.84
N SER A 214 25.44 24.78 -2.35
CA SER A 214 25.23 25.70 -3.47
C SER A 214 24.78 24.98 -4.74
N ASP A 215 25.31 23.78 -4.99
CA ASP A 215 24.88 22.96 -6.11
C ASP A 215 23.43 22.49 -5.91
N LEU A 216 23.08 21.94 -4.75
CA LEU A 216 21.69 21.57 -4.43
C LEU A 216 20.71 22.73 -4.60
N ASP A 217 21.04 23.90 -4.06
CA ASP A 217 20.22 25.11 -4.18
C ASP A 217 20.05 25.52 -5.65
N SER A 218 21.11 25.40 -6.46
CA SER A 218 21.09 25.75 -7.88
C SER A 218 20.26 24.77 -8.72
N TYR A 219 20.43 23.47 -8.49
CA TYR A 219 19.64 22.43 -9.15
C TYR A 219 18.16 22.54 -8.79
N TYR A 220 17.85 22.76 -7.50
CA TYR A 220 16.48 22.97 -7.06
C TYR A 220 15.86 24.21 -7.73
N ALA A 221 16.57 25.34 -7.76
CA ALA A 221 16.08 26.55 -8.44
C ALA A 221 15.80 26.31 -9.93
N GLN A 222 16.70 25.63 -10.64
CA GLN A 222 16.52 25.28 -12.06
C GLN A 222 15.35 24.32 -12.28
N ARG A 223 15.09 23.43 -11.32
CA ARG A 223 14.01 22.45 -11.40
C ARG A 223 12.63 23.06 -11.10
N VAL A 224 12.59 24.05 -10.22
CA VAL A 224 11.38 24.79 -9.81
C VAL A 224 10.97 25.86 -10.82
N GLU A 225 11.94 26.47 -11.52
CA GLU A 225 11.70 27.55 -12.49
C GLU A 225 10.66 27.18 -13.57
N PRO A 226 10.72 26.00 -14.22
CA PRO A 226 9.73 25.56 -15.20
C PRO A 226 8.31 25.41 -14.65
N TRP A 227 8.14 25.22 -13.33
CA TRP A 227 6.80 25.10 -12.75
C TRP A 227 5.98 26.37 -12.92
N GLY A 228 6.63 27.55 -12.97
CA GLY A 228 6.03 28.84 -13.33
C GLY A 228 4.87 29.33 -12.43
N GLN A 229 4.39 28.51 -11.50
CA GLN A 229 3.26 28.75 -10.62
C GLN A 229 3.50 28.08 -9.26
N SER A 230 2.95 28.70 -8.22
CA SER A 230 2.84 28.07 -6.90
C SER A 230 1.83 26.93 -6.93
N MET A 231 1.93 26.01 -5.96
CA MET A 231 0.91 24.97 -5.79
C MET A 231 -0.46 25.61 -5.58
N GLN A 232 -1.46 25.04 -6.26
CA GLN A 232 -2.85 25.40 -6.12
C GLN A 232 -3.51 24.48 -5.09
N SER A 233 -4.58 24.94 -4.44
CA SER A 233 -5.33 24.13 -3.48
C SER A 233 -6.70 23.77 -4.00
N LEU A 234 -7.14 22.54 -3.74
CA LEU A 234 -8.49 22.07 -4.02
C LEU A 234 -9.02 21.34 -2.78
N LYS A 235 -10.24 21.64 -2.38
CA LYS A 235 -10.87 21.08 -1.18
C LYS A 235 -12.10 20.25 -1.53
N GLY A 236 -12.41 19.27 -0.68
CA GLY A 236 -13.62 18.47 -0.78
C GLY A 236 -13.68 17.55 -2.00
N VAL A 237 -12.53 17.05 -2.47
CA VAL A 237 -12.50 16.05 -3.56
C VAL A 237 -13.02 14.73 -3.00
N THR A 238 -14.12 14.22 -3.54
CA THR A 238 -14.76 12.99 -3.03
C THR A 238 -14.47 11.78 -3.91
N TYR A 239 -14.30 10.62 -3.28
CA TYR A 239 -14.12 9.33 -3.95
C TYR A 239 -15.01 8.28 -3.27
N SER A 240 -15.97 7.75 -4.02
CA SER A 240 -16.83 6.66 -3.54
C SER A 240 -16.13 5.32 -3.73
N VAL A 241 -16.06 4.53 -2.66
CA VAL A 241 -15.43 3.20 -2.70
C VAL A 241 -16.46 2.17 -3.13
N SER A 242 -16.27 1.59 -4.31
CA SER A 242 -17.17 0.60 -4.89
C SER A 242 -17.15 -0.72 -4.11
N ASN A 243 -18.28 -1.44 -4.10
CA ASN A 243 -18.43 -2.80 -3.56
C ASN A 243 -18.08 -2.98 -2.07
N ILE A 244 -18.01 -1.89 -1.29
CA ILE A 244 -17.54 -1.90 0.09
C ILE A 244 -18.54 -2.45 1.12
N ARG A 245 -19.80 -2.61 0.72
CA ARG A 245 -20.88 -3.06 1.63
C ARG A 245 -20.57 -4.40 2.29
N GLN A 246 -20.03 -5.35 1.54
CA GLN A 246 -19.70 -6.66 2.09
C GLN A 246 -18.56 -6.54 3.10
N ASP A 247 -17.51 -5.80 2.75
CA ASP A 247 -16.36 -5.55 3.62
C ASP A 247 -16.77 -4.85 4.93
N LEU A 248 -17.72 -3.91 4.88
CA LEU A 248 -18.28 -3.26 6.08
C LEU A 248 -19.09 -4.20 6.96
N GLN A 249 -19.85 -5.12 6.36
CA GLN A 249 -20.70 -6.06 7.08
C GLN A 249 -19.93 -7.24 7.68
N THR A 250 -18.74 -7.55 7.16
CA THR A 250 -17.85 -8.58 7.68
C THR A 250 -16.85 -8.05 8.71
N LEU A 251 -16.87 -6.75 9.03
CA LEU A 251 -16.01 -6.21 10.07
C LEU A 251 -16.32 -6.85 11.42
N THR A 252 -15.27 -7.33 12.07
CA THR A 252 -15.33 -7.92 13.41
C THR A 252 -14.31 -7.21 14.31
N ALA A 253 -14.28 -7.56 15.59
CA ALA A 253 -13.24 -7.06 16.50
C ALA A 253 -11.82 -7.42 16.03
N ASP A 254 -11.66 -8.57 15.37
CA ASP A 254 -10.38 -9.10 14.89
C ASP A 254 -10.05 -8.66 13.44
N SER A 255 -11.05 -8.21 12.68
CA SER A 255 -10.91 -7.73 11.30
C SER A 255 -11.69 -6.42 11.14
N ASN A 256 -11.08 -5.32 11.59
CA ASN A 256 -11.70 -4.00 11.69
C ASN A 256 -11.08 -2.96 10.72
N THR A 257 -10.36 -3.43 9.72
CA THR A 257 -9.64 -2.59 8.75
C THR A 257 -10.19 -2.79 7.35
N ILE A 258 -10.46 -1.69 6.66
CA ILE A 258 -10.82 -1.66 5.24
C ILE A 258 -9.62 -1.14 4.45
N GLN A 259 -9.24 -1.85 3.39
CA GLN A 259 -8.16 -1.42 2.50
C GLN A 259 -8.72 -0.74 1.27
N VAL A 260 -8.16 0.42 0.90
CA VAL A 260 -8.53 1.18 -0.29
C VAL A 260 -7.26 1.58 -1.03
N ALA A 261 -7.00 0.96 -2.18
CA ALA A 261 -5.88 1.32 -3.04
C ALA A 261 -6.27 2.50 -3.94
N ILE A 262 -5.45 3.54 -3.95
CA ILE A 262 -5.61 4.70 -4.83
C ILE A 262 -4.29 4.88 -5.60
N THR A 263 -4.38 4.82 -6.92
CA THR A 263 -3.27 5.04 -7.85
C THR A 263 -3.53 6.30 -8.69
N PRO A 264 -2.50 6.85 -9.38
CA PRO A 264 -2.69 7.99 -10.29
C PRO A 264 -3.75 7.77 -11.37
N GLU A 265 -4.03 6.52 -11.73
CA GLU A 265 -4.99 6.10 -12.76
C GLU A 265 -6.38 5.79 -12.18
N THR A 266 -6.57 5.91 -10.86
CA THR A 266 -7.84 5.52 -10.24
C THR A 266 -8.99 6.44 -10.70
N ILE A 267 -10.03 5.81 -11.23
CA ILE A 267 -11.22 6.47 -11.75
C ILE A 267 -12.27 6.61 -10.66
N ASN A 268 -12.84 7.81 -10.55
CA ASN A 268 -13.96 8.08 -9.69
C ASN A 268 -15.25 7.48 -10.29
N PRO A 269 -15.95 6.57 -9.59
CA PRO A 269 -17.16 5.94 -10.11
C PRO A 269 -18.27 6.94 -10.46
N ASN A 270 -18.34 8.07 -9.78
CA ASN A 270 -19.43 9.05 -9.96
C ASN A 270 -19.18 9.98 -11.15
N THR A 271 -17.92 10.33 -11.43
CA THR A 271 -17.57 11.29 -12.49
C THR A 271 -16.97 10.64 -13.74
N GLN A 272 -16.57 9.36 -13.65
CA GLN A 272 -15.91 8.59 -14.71
C GLN A 272 -14.57 9.17 -15.20
N GLY A 273 -13.97 10.11 -14.44
CA GLY A 273 -12.62 10.64 -14.67
C GLY A 273 -11.70 10.33 -13.49
N LEU A 274 -10.42 10.71 -13.61
CA LEU A 274 -9.46 10.60 -12.50
C LEU A 274 -9.96 11.31 -11.25
N ILE A 275 -9.80 10.70 -10.06
CA ILE A 275 -10.30 11.23 -8.77
C ILE A 275 -9.91 12.69 -8.59
N PHE A 276 -8.64 12.98 -8.80
CA PHE A 276 -8.09 14.32 -8.58
C PHE A 276 -8.11 15.18 -9.83
N GLY A 277 -8.76 14.76 -10.93
CA GLY A 277 -8.92 15.52 -12.16
C GLY A 277 -7.75 15.42 -13.14
N GLU A 278 -8.06 15.60 -14.43
CA GLU A 278 -7.08 15.56 -15.52
C GLU A 278 -6.10 16.74 -15.46
N GLY A 279 -4.84 16.49 -15.86
CA GLY A 279 -3.83 17.53 -15.97
C GLY A 279 -3.30 18.08 -14.65
N ARG A 280 -3.56 17.41 -13.53
CA ARG A 280 -2.99 17.76 -12.22
C ARG A 280 -1.87 16.78 -11.85
N VAL A 281 -0.77 17.33 -11.38
CA VAL A 281 0.49 16.63 -11.06
C VAL A 281 1.01 17.13 -9.72
N ASP A 282 2.00 16.46 -9.15
CA ASP A 282 2.58 16.81 -7.82
C ASP A 282 1.46 17.01 -6.77
N ILE A 283 0.54 16.05 -6.72
CA ILE A 283 -0.64 16.11 -5.84
C ILE A 283 -0.23 15.70 -4.44
N ARG A 284 -0.44 16.60 -3.47
CA ARG A 284 -0.08 16.47 -2.06
C ARG A 284 -1.33 16.61 -1.18
N LEU A 285 -1.42 15.83 -0.12
CA LEU A 285 -2.52 15.85 0.82
C LEU A 285 -2.32 16.86 1.94
N THR A 286 -3.38 17.61 2.22
CA THR A 286 -3.49 18.38 3.46
C THR A 286 -4.41 17.69 4.46
N THR A 287 -5.50 17.10 3.97
CA THR A 287 -6.53 16.48 4.80
C THR A 287 -7.13 15.27 4.09
N MET A 288 -7.48 14.25 4.87
CA MET A 288 -8.26 13.11 4.43
C MET A 288 -9.38 12.86 5.43
N ARG A 289 -10.58 12.58 4.94
CA ARG A 289 -11.75 12.25 5.74
C ARG A 289 -12.41 11.00 5.15
N CYS A 290 -13.11 10.24 5.99
CA CYS A 290 -13.83 9.05 5.57
C CYS A 290 -15.21 9.05 6.21
N PHE A 291 -16.25 8.93 5.38
CA PHE A 291 -17.63 8.92 5.84
C PHE A 291 -18.29 7.60 5.45
N ILE A 292 -19.02 7.03 6.41
CA ILE A 292 -19.75 5.78 6.26
C ILE A 292 -21.24 6.07 6.47
N ASP A 293 -22.05 5.80 5.46
CA ASP A 293 -23.49 5.97 5.50
C ASP A 293 -24.17 4.73 6.07
N GLY A 294 -25.07 4.93 7.03
CA GLY A 294 -25.80 3.86 7.70
C GLY A 294 -25.13 3.27 8.94
N ALA A 295 -23.92 3.73 9.29
CA ALA A 295 -23.27 3.42 10.56
C ALA A 295 -24.05 3.99 11.75
N LYS A 296 -23.98 3.32 12.90
CA LYS A 296 -24.55 3.79 14.17
C LYS A 296 -23.62 3.47 15.33
N THR A 297 -23.67 4.31 16.35
CA THR A 297 -22.99 4.13 17.64
C THR A 297 -23.88 4.69 18.75
N ASP A 298 -23.63 4.29 20.00
CA ASP A 298 -24.35 4.81 21.17
C ASP A 298 -24.10 6.30 21.40
N THR A 299 -22.93 6.80 20.98
CA THR A 299 -22.49 8.19 21.20
C THR A 299 -22.96 9.13 20.09
N GLY A 300 -23.35 8.61 18.92
CA GLY A 300 -23.65 9.38 17.72
C GLY A 300 -22.41 9.87 16.94
N TYR A 301 -21.21 9.50 17.39
CA TYR A 301 -19.95 9.77 16.69
C TYR A 301 -19.37 8.50 16.08
N LEU A 302 -18.65 8.65 14.97
CA LEU A 302 -17.82 7.58 14.42
C LEU A 302 -16.35 7.99 14.50
N ASP A 303 -15.55 7.14 15.12
CA ASP A 303 -14.12 7.26 15.36
C ASP A 303 -13.35 6.35 14.41
N LEU A 304 -12.46 6.94 13.60
CA LEU A 304 -11.71 6.26 12.55
C LEU A 304 -10.22 6.61 12.64
N ASN A 305 -9.37 5.63 12.36
CA ASN A 305 -7.96 5.86 12.05
C ASN A 305 -7.74 5.66 10.55
N LEU A 306 -7.32 6.70 9.86
CA LEU A 306 -6.99 6.71 8.45
C LEU A 306 -5.47 6.59 8.32
N ILE A 307 -5.01 5.47 7.77
CA ILE A 307 -3.59 5.13 7.75
C ILE A 307 -3.10 5.14 6.30
N HIS A 308 -2.19 6.06 6.01
CA HIS A 308 -1.38 6.05 4.80
C HIS A 308 -0.28 4.99 4.98
N THR A 309 -0.20 3.97 4.12
CA THR A 309 0.69 2.81 4.34
C THR A 309 2.17 3.11 4.22
N GLY A 310 2.55 4.23 3.61
CA GLY A 310 3.94 4.70 3.54
C GLY A 310 4.57 4.57 2.16
N GLN A 311 4.08 3.62 1.37
CA GLN A 311 4.41 3.48 -0.04
C GLN A 311 3.50 4.41 -0.86
N GLU A 312 4.07 5.38 -1.54
CA GLU A 312 3.33 6.32 -2.36
C GLU A 312 3.91 6.51 -3.76
N SER A 313 3.06 6.98 -4.66
CA SER A 313 3.43 7.41 -6.00
C SER A 313 3.10 8.87 -6.21
N ILE A 314 3.98 9.62 -6.88
CA ILE A 314 3.72 11.02 -7.24
C ILE A 314 4.10 11.24 -8.70
N VAL A 315 3.16 11.80 -9.46
CA VAL A 315 3.35 12.07 -10.89
C VAL A 315 3.93 13.47 -11.07
N ASN A 316 5.01 13.61 -11.83
CA ASN A 316 5.57 14.91 -12.19
C ASN A 316 4.89 15.50 -13.44
N GLU A 317 5.26 16.71 -13.84
CA GLU A 317 4.71 17.41 -15.01
C GLU A 317 4.95 16.72 -16.35
N MET A 318 5.96 15.85 -16.42
CA MET A 318 6.22 15.02 -17.61
C MET A 318 5.31 13.79 -17.66
N GLY A 319 4.55 13.51 -16.61
CA GLY A 319 3.76 12.28 -16.47
C GLY A 319 4.58 11.09 -15.98
N THR A 320 5.80 11.31 -15.49
CA THR A 320 6.63 10.26 -14.88
C THR A 320 6.15 10.02 -13.45
N VAL A 321 5.94 8.75 -13.11
CA VAL A 321 5.58 8.31 -11.76
C VAL A 321 6.87 8.13 -10.96
N HIS A 322 6.96 8.80 -9.81
CA HIS A 322 8.03 8.64 -8.83
C HIS A 322 7.49 7.87 -7.64
N SER A 323 8.21 6.87 -7.15
CA SER A 323 7.81 6.06 -5.99
C SER A 323 8.60 6.44 -4.75
N PHE A 324 7.92 6.57 -3.62
CA PHE A 324 8.54 6.87 -2.34
C PHE A 324 8.07 5.90 -1.27
N ASP A 325 8.94 5.67 -0.29
CA ASP A 325 8.64 4.87 0.89
C ASP A 325 8.99 5.64 2.16
N HIS A 326 8.08 5.62 3.13
CA HIS A 326 8.21 6.29 4.40
C HIS A 326 7.42 5.55 5.49
N GLN A 327 7.62 5.95 6.75
CA GLN A 327 6.85 5.37 7.85
C GLN A 327 5.35 5.67 7.69
N PRO A 328 4.45 4.71 7.98
CA PRO A 328 3.02 4.93 7.88
C PRO A 328 2.54 6.17 8.63
N VAL A 329 1.64 6.94 8.02
CA VAL A 329 1.07 8.14 8.64
C VAL A 329 -0.34 7.81 9.13
N VAL A 330 -0.52 7.84 10.44
CA VAL A 330 -1.81 7.55 11.10
C VAL A 330 -2.51 8.86 11.42
N THR A 331 -3.70 9.02 10.86
CA THR A 331 -4.54 10.22 11.04
C THR A 331 -5.82 9.82 11.75
N TYR A 332 -6.09 10.46 12.88
CA TYR A 332 -7.34 10.23 13.60
C TYR A 332 -8.42 11.17 13.07
N PHE A 333 -9.59 10.62 12.77
CA PHE A 333 -10.73 11.34 12.26
C PHE A 333 -11.99 10.97 13.04
N ARG A 334 -12.76 11.97 13.43
CA ARG A 334 -14.02 11.78 14.15
C ARG A 334 -15.09 12.74 13.65
N TYR A 335 -16.27 12.22 13.36
CA TYR A 335 -17.40 13.02 12.89
C TYR A 335 -18.73 12.59 13.53
N VAL A 336 -19.72 13.48 13.47
CA VAL A 336 -21.10 13.24 13.89
C VAL A 336 -21.83 12.47 12.80
N ILE A 337 -22.34 11.27 13.12
CA ILE A 337 -22.90 10.34 12.12
C ILE A 337 -24.09 10.95 11.34
N GLU A 338 -25.00 11.62 12.05
CA GLU A 338 -26.25 12.15 11.47
C GLU A 338 -26.01 13.31 10.51
N THR A 339 -25.15 14.26 10.88
CA THR A 339 -24.92 15.50 10.14
C THR A 339 -23.68 15.47 9.26
N LYS A 340 -22.82 14.47 9.43
CA LYS A 340 -21.47 14.39 8.85
C LYS A 340 -20.56 15.54 9.29
N ASP A 341 -20.91 16.24 10.37
CA ASP A 341 -20.11 17.35 10.89
C ASP A 341 -18.83 16.83 11.54
N TYR A 342 -17.69 17.36 11.10
CA TYR A 342 -16.35 17.07 11.61
C TYR A 342 -15.70 18.29 12.28
N THR A 343 -16.43 19.40 12.40
CA THR A 343 -15.93 20.68 12.95
C THR A 343 -16.54 21.04 14.30
N GLY A 344 -17.66 20.41 14.67
CA GLY A 344 -18.36 20.65 15.92
C GLY A 344 -17.66 20.09 17.17
N PRO A 345 -18.19 20.39 18.36
CA PRO A 345 -17.65 19.90 19.62
C PRO A 345 -17.50 18.38 19.65
N GLY A 346 -16.32 17.91 20.04
CA GLY A 346 -16.00 16.48 20.14
C GLY A 346 -15.61 15.80 18.83
N ALA A 347 -15.76 16.48 17.68
CA ALA A 347 -15.26 16.02 16.38
C ALA A 347 -13.77 16.35 16.19
N VAL A 348 -13.12 15.64 15.28
CA VAL A 348 -11.69 15.82 14.95
C VAL A 348 -11.53 15.71 13.44
N ASP A 349 -10.96 16.74 12.82
CA ASP A 349 -10.67 16.75 11.38
C ASP A 349 -9.42 15.90 11.07
N GLY A 350 -9.42 15.24 9.91
CA GLY A 350 -8.38 14.28 9.51
C GLY A 350 -7.18 14.97 8.85
N ILE A 351 -6.57 15.90 9.57
CA ILE A 351 -5.42 16.69 9.10
C ILE A 351 -4.19 15.79 8.99
N ILE A 352 -3.61 15.73 7.79
CA ILE A 352 -2.40 14.92 7.50
C ILE A 352 -1.19 15.83 7.27
N GLY A 353 -1.40 16.93 6.55
CA GLY A 353 -0.32 17.74 5.95
C GLY A 353 0.40 18.70 6.89
N THR A 354 0.14 18.71 8.19
CA THR A 354 0.81 19.60 9.14
C THR A 354 1.01 18.95 10.51
N ALA A 355 2.27 18.77 10.92
CA ALA A 355 2.60 18.47 12.31
C ALA A 355 2.47 19.74 13.20
N SER A 356 2.59 20.94 12.61
CA SER A 356 2.32 22.24 13.23
C SER A 356 2.10 23.34 12.16
N THR A 357 1.68 24.54 12.56
CA THR A 357 1.58 25.72 11.66
C THR A 357 2.94 26.26 11.22
N ASP A 358 4.01 25.87 11.92
CA ASP A 358 5.36 26.43 11.77
C ASP A 358 6.35 25.43 11.14
N ASP A 359 6.00 24.13 11.10
CA ASP A 359 6.78 23.08 10.44
C ASP A 359 6.01 22.52 9.23
N GLN A 360 6.42 22.96 8.03
CA GLN A 360 6.03 22.32 6.78
C GLN A 360 6.85 21.03 6.60
N TYR A 361 6.45 19.96 7.28
CA TYR A 361 6.89 18.62 6.88
C TYR A 361 6.45 18.36 5.44
N ALA A 362 7.23 17.55 4.74
CA ALA A 362 6.92 17.19 3.37
C ALA A 362 5.56 16.47 3.33
N MET A 363 4.61 17.02 2.57
CA MET A 363 3.26 16.46 2.47
C MET A 363 3.29 15.20 1.62
N VAL A 364 2.64 14.14 2.10
CA VAL A 364 2.43 12.89 1.36
C VAL A 364 1.40 13.10 0.26
N GLY A 365 1.45 12.30 -0.80
CA GLY A 365 0.45 12.23 -1.85
C GLY A 365 -0.76 11.38 -1.44
N PRO A 366 -1.83 11.40 -2.25
CA PRO A 366 -3.00 10.56 -2.03
C PRO A 366 -2.85 9.14 -2.58
N PHE A 367 -1.85 8.92 -3.43
CA PHE A 367 -1.70 7.70 -4.22
C PHE A 367 -0.92 6.64 -3.43
N THR A 368 -1.64 5.96 -2.56
CA THR A 368 -1.14 4.89 -1.68
C THR A 368 -2.23 3.84 -1.52
N THR A 369 -1.90 2.75 -0.82
CA THR A 369 -2.92 1.99 -0.11
C THR A 369 -3.30 2.72 1.18
N TRP A 370 -4.59 2.87 1.43
CA TRP A 370 -5.15 3.41 2.65
C TRP A 370 -5.76 2.29 3.49
N HIS A 371 -5.45 2.28 4.79
CA HIS A 371 -6.17 1.44 5.74
C HIS A 371 -7.11 2.32 6.58
N ILE A 372 -8.40 2.01 6.50
CA ILE A 372 -9.46 2.67 7.29
C ILE A 372 -9.78 1.72 8.46
N LEU A 373 -9.27 2.06 9.63
CA LEU A 373 -9.40 1.25 10.84
C LEU A 373 -10.56 1.77 11.69
N ILE A 374 -11.56 0.92 11.93
CA ILE A 374 -12.76 1.21 12.72
C ILE A 374 -12.70 0.43 14.03
N ASN A 375 -12.07 0.98 15.06
CA ASN A 375 -11.91 0.25 16.32
C ASN A 375 -13.23 0.21 17.13
N PRO A 376 -13.83 -0.97 17.40
CA PRO A 376 -15.05 -1.06 18.21
C PRO A 376 -14.87 -0.53 19.63
N ALA A 377 -13.65 -0.57 20.19
CA ALA A 377 -13.38 -0.05 21.53
C ALA A 377 -13.58 1.47 21.63
N ASN A 378 -13.36 2.20 20.53
CA ASN A 378 -13.58 3.65 20.45
C ASN A 378 -15.01 3.99 20.01
N ASN A 379 -15.75 3.02 19.48
CA ASN A 379 -17.08 3.17 18.92
C ASN A 379 -18.09 2.31 19.70
N GLN A 380 -18.45 2.75 20.90
CA GLN A 380 -19.39 1.99 21.75
C GLN A 380 -20.74 1.79 21.01
N GLY A 381 -21.24 0.56 21.01
CA GLY A 381 -22.50 0.22 20.33
C GLY A 381 -22.42 0.27 18.80
N LEU A 382 -21.22 0.13 18.22
CA LEU A 382 -21.02 0.15 16.77
C LEU A 382 -21.93 -0.88 16.06
N ASP A 383 -22.80 -0.38 15.20
CA ASP A 383 -23.66 -1.16 14.31
C ASP A 383 -23.45 -0.70 12.86
N LEU A 384 -22.89 -1.59 12.05
CA LEU A 384 -22.64 -1.41 10.62
C LEU A 384 -23.57 -2.27 9.75
N SER A 385 -24.58 -2.93 10.32
CA SER A 385 -25.49 -3.82 9.58
C SER A 385 -26.20 -3.11 8.42
N ASN A 386 -26.48 -1.82 8.60
CA ASN A 386 -27.11 -0.94 7.61
C ASN A 386 -26.13 -0.08 6.82
N ALA A 387 -24.82 -0.26 7.03
CA ALA A 387 -23.80 0.49 6.31
C ALA A 387 -23.79 0.09 4.83
N LYS A 388 -23.82 1.06 3.92
CA LYS A 388 -23.98 0.81 2.47
C LYS A 388 -22.92 1.49 1.63
N ASP A 389 -22.64 2.75 1.96
CA ASP A 389 -21.77 3.60 1.17
C ASP A 389 -20.64 4.12 2.05
N LEU A 390 -19.42 4.02 1.53
CA LEU A 390 -18.23 4.63 2.10
C LEU A 390 -17.65 5.54 1.03
N TYR A 391 -17.36 6.78 1.42
CA TYR A 391 -16.61 7.68 0.56
C TYR A 391 -15.49 8.36 1.34
N LEU A 392 -14.41 8.63 0.60
CA LEU A 392 -13.28 9.41 1.05
C LEU A 392 -13.43 10.83 0.57
N GLU A 393 -12.97 11.79 1.36
CA GLU A 393 -12.91 13.20 1.00
C GLU A 393 -11.49 13.72 1.25
N PHE A 394 -10.94 14.45 0.27
CA PHE A 394 -9.57 14.95 0.29
C PHE A 394 -9.51 16.45 0.12
N ASP A 395 -8.64 17.09 0.90
CA ASP A 395 -8.12 18.43 0.62
C ASP A 395 -6.68 18.27 0.13
N ILE A 396 -6.36 18.88 -1.01
CA ILE A 396 -5.10 18.68 -1.72
C ILE A 396 -4.41 19.99 -2.11
N GLN A 397 -3.11 19.91 -2.29
CA GLN A 397 -2.31 20.84 -3.08
C GLN A 397 -1.85 20.15 -4.36
N PHE A 398 -1.73 20.88 -5.46
CA PHE A 398 -1.32 20.31 -6.74
C PHE A 398 -0.66 21.35 -7.63
N ARG A 399 0.02 20.88 -8.68
CA ARG A 399 0.46 21.68 -9.82
C ARG A 399 -0.34 21.30 -11.04
N THR A 400 -0.50 22.26 -11.95
CA THR A 400 -1.13 22.00 -13.24
C THR A 400 -0.03 21.59 -14.22
N ARG A 401 -0.29 20.55 -15.00
CA ARG A 401 0.55 20.20 -16.14
C ARG A 401 0.51 21.37 -17.14
N PRO A 402 1.66 21.88 -17.60
CA PRO A 402 1.72 22.97 -18.56
C PRO A 402 1.00 22.68 -19.87
#